data_AF-A0A3P7NMH2-F1
#
_entry.id   AF-A0A3P7NMH2-F1
#
_cell.length_a   1.000
_cell.length_b   1.000
_cell.length_c   1.000
_cell.angle_alpha   90.00
_cell.angle_beta   90.00
_cell.angle_gamma   90.00
#
_symmetry.space_group_name_H-M   'P 1'
#
loop_
_entity.id
_entity.type
_entity.pdbx_description
1 polymer ?
#
loop_
_entity_poly.entity_id
_entity_poly.type
_entity_poly.pdbx_seq_one_letter_code
_entity_poly.pdbx_strand_id
1 'polypeptide(L)' 'MNGVSNPAGDSLNRLVNVDICVAVSTPSGLITPIVPSADTRPISGISSLVKELAGKARDNKLQPHEFTGGSFT' A
#
# COMPACT_ATOMS: atom_id res chain seq x y z
N MET A 1 0.04 28.63 1.84
CA MET A 1 -0.59 28.01 3.03
C MET A 1 -0.46 26.51 2.86
N ASN A 2 0.43 25.88 3.64
CA ASN A 2 0.46 24.46 4.01
C ASN A 2 1.60 24.34 5.04
N GLY A 3 1.33 24.91 6.23
CA GLY A 3 2.24 24.85 7.37
C GLY A 3 1.67 23.87 8.37
N VAL A 4 2.38 22.76 8.60
CA VAL A 4 2.24 21.98 9.82
C VAL A 4 3.54 22.18 10.59
N SER A 5 3.48 23.07 11.58
CA SER A 5 4.59 23.35 12.49
C SER A 5 4.51 22.37 13.65
N ASN A 6 5.48 21.46 13.74
CA ASN A 6 5.74 20.64 14.93
C ASN A 6 7.09 21.08 15.56
N PRO A 7 7.13 21.59 16.80
CA PRO A 7 8.32 22.22 17.38
C PRO A 7 9.25 21.26 18.15
N ALA A 8 9.40 20.02 17.70
CA ALA A 8 10.32 19.06 18.32
C ALA A 8 11.07 18.26 17.25
N GLY A 9 12.28 18.72 16.92
CA GLY A 9 13.33 17.97 16.22
C GLY A 9 12.86 17.08 15.07
N ASP A 10 12.46 17.70 13.96
CA ASP A 10 12.05 17.02 12.73
C ASP A 10 13.23 16.27 12.10
N SER A 11 13.47 15.06 12.61
CA SER A 11 14.26 14.06 11.92
C SER A 11 13.36 13.52 10.82
N LEU A 12 13.36 14.18 9.65
CA LEU A 12 12.72 13.67 8.44
C LEU A 12 13.40 12.35 8.06
N ASN A 13 12.95 11.27 8.68
CA ASN A 13 13.32 9.92 8.28
C ASN A 13 12.61 9.65 6.95
N ARG A 14 13.23 10.10 5.86
CA ARG A 14 12.81 9.79 4.50
C ARG A 14 12.86 8.27 4.37
N LEU A 15 11.70 7.63 4.51
CA LEU A 15 11.53 6.22 4.22
C LEU A 15 12.07 5.99 2.80
N VAL A 16 13.10 5.16 2.70
CA VAL A 16 13.82 4.90 1.43
C VAL A 16 12.91 4.15 0.44
N ASN A 17 11.85 3.53 0.92
CA ASN A 17 10.76 2.94 0.15
C ASN A 17 9.43 3.24 0.86
N VAL A 18 8.40 3.61 0.10
CA VAL A 18 7.05 3.83 0.61
C VAL A 18 6.15 2.73 0.10
N ASP A 19 5.64 1.90 1.01
CA ASP A 19 4.66 0.88 0.69
C ASP A 19 3.26 1.40 1.02
N ILE A 20 2.27 1.12 0.16
CA ILE A 20 0.86 1.49 0.39
C ILE A 20 -0.02 0.26 0.49
N CYS A 21 -0.93 0.24 1.47
CA CYS A 21 -1.95 -0.80 1.59
C CYS A 21 -3.22 -0.36 0.87
N VAL A 22 -3.84 -1.27 0.10
CA VAL A 22 -5.12 -0.98 -0.57
C VAL A 22 -6.18 -1.93 -0.07
N ALA A 23 -7.24 -1.41 0.54
CA ALA A 23 -8.36 -2.20 0.99
C ALA A 23 -9.24 -2.63 -0.20
N VAL A 24 -9.36 -3.93 -0.42
CA VAL A 24 -10.16 -4.53 -1.48
C VAL A 24 -11.28 -5.36 -0.86
N SER A 25 -12.52 -5.02 -1.20
CA SER A 25 -13.68 -5.84 -0.86
C SER A 25 -13.81 -7.01 -1.84
N THR A 26 -13.82 -8.22 -1.30
CA THR A 26 -13.99 -9.48 -2.03
C THR A 26 -15.24 -10.22 -1.50
N PRO A 27 -15.77 -11.20 -2.23
CA PRO A 27 -16.89 -12.01 -1.74
C PRO A 27 -16.59 -12.75 -0.43
N SER A 28 -15.31 -13.09 -0.19
CA SER A 28 -14.85 -13.76 1.03
C SER A 28 -14.67 -12.81 2.23
N GLY A 29 -14.70 -11.48 2.01
CA GLY A 29 -14.44 -10.48 3.05
C GLY A 29 -13.57 -9.31 2.57
N LEU A 30 -13.05 -8.54 3.51
CA LEU A 30 -12.12 -7.44 3.25
C LEU A 30 -10.68 -7.96 3.29
N ILE A 31 -9.89 -7.67 2.26
CA ILE A 31 -8.46 -7.97 2.23
C ILE A 31 -7.65 -6.73 1.87
N THR A 32 -6.45 -6.61 2.43
CA THR A 32 -5.59 -5.44 2.30
C THR A 32 -4.24 -5.82 1.70
N PRO A 33 -4.15 -6.03 0.37
CA PRO A 33 -2.88 -6.24 -0.30
C PRO A 33 -1.94 -5.04 -0.19
N ILE A 34 -0.65 -5.33 -0.25
CA ILE A 34 0.44 -4.35 -0.12
C ILE A 34 0.99 -4.06 -1.51
N VAL A 35 1.14 -2.78 -1.83
CA VAL A 35 1.84 -2.30 -3.02
C VAL A 35 3.22 -1.79 -2.60
N PRO A 36 4.29 -2.54 -2.89
CA PRO A 36 5.63 -2.17 -2.49
C PRO A 36 6.23 -1.08 -3.39
N SER A 37 7.03 -0.20 -2.79
CA SER A 37 7.77 0.87 -3.46
C SER A 37 6.87 1.75 -4.35
N ALA A 38 5.73 2.17 -3.81
CA ALA A 38 4.79 3.05 -4.48
C ALA A 38 5.39 4.43 -4.81
N ASP A 39 6.42 4.87 -4.07
CA ASP A 39 7.14 6.13 -4.29
C ASP A 39 7.99 6.13 -5.57
N THR A 40 8.51 4.97 -5.98
CA THR A 40 9.37 4.84 -7.17
C THR A 40 8.57 4.48 -8.43
N ARG A 41 7.28 4.17 -8.29
CA ARG A 41 6.41 3.74 -9.39
C ARG A 41 5.61 4.92 -9.97
N PRO A 42 5.41 4.97 -11.30
CA PRO A 42 4.47 5.91 -11.88
C PRO A 42 3.04 5.57 -11.46
N ILE A 43 2.17 6.57 -11.37
CA ILE A 43 0.78 6.39 -10.93
C ILE A 43 -0.02 5.40 -11.78
N SER A 44 0.30 5.31 -13.08
CA SER A 44 -0.27 4.31 -13.99
C SER A 44 0.16 2.88 -13.65
N GLY A 45 1.40 2.71 -13.23
CA GLY A 45 1.96 1.44 -12.75
C GLY A 45 1.31 1.01 -11.44
N ILE A 46 1.13 1.95 -10.50
CA ILE A 46 0.40 1.72 -9.24
C ILE A 46 -1.04 1.28 -9.55
N SER A 47 -1.76 2.02 -10.41
CA SER A 47 -3.14 1.69 -10.78
C SER A 47 -3.26 0.29 -11.38
N SER A 48 -2.33 -0.09 -12.26
CA SER A 48 -2.31 -1.41 -12.89
C SER A 48 -2.05 -2.52 -11.88
N LEU A 49 -1.07 -2.33 -10.99
CA LEU A 49 -0.74 -3.29 -9.94
C LEU A 49 -1.88 -3.45 -8.92
N VAL A 50 -2.53 -2.35 -8.53
CA VAL A 50 -3.71 -2.38 -7.65
C VAL A 50 -4.85 -3.17 -8.30
N LYS A 51 -5.11 -2.99 -9.60
CA LYS A 51 -6.11 -3.77 -10.33
C LYS A 51 -5.76 -5.26 -10.37
N GLU A 52 -4.49 -5.59 -10.57
CA GLU A 52 -4.01 -6.97 -10.56
C GLU A 52 -4.20 -7.62 -9.18
N LEU A 53 -3.73 -6.96 -8.12
CA LEU A 53 -3.90 -7.42 -6.74
C LEU A 53 -5.37 -7.54 -6.35
N ALA A 54 -6.21 -6.59 -6.77
CA ALA A 54 -7.66 -6.64 -6.55
C ALA A 54 -8.33 -7.79 -7.32
N GLY A 55 -7.86 -8.09 -8.54
CA GLY A 55 -8.31 -9.25 -9.30
C GLY A 55 -7.93 -10.55 -8.62
N LYS A 56 -6.66 -10.70 -8.24
CA LYS A 56 -6.16 -11.85 -7.45
C LYS A 56 -6.92 -12.00 -6.13
N ALA A 57 -7.22 -10.90 -5.46
CA ALA A 57 -8.00 -10.88 -4.22
C ALA A 57 -9.40 -11.46 -4.42
N ARG A 58 -10.11 -10.99 -5.45
CA ARG A 58 -11.46 -11.47 -5.78
C ARG A 58 -11.46 -12.95 -6.18
N ASP A 59 -10.41 -13.37 -6.87
CA ASP A 59 -10.20 -14.77 -7.27
C ASP A 59 -9.71 -15.68 -6.13
N ASN A 60 -9.45 -15.15 -4.92
CA ASN A 60 -8.79 -15.87 -3.82
C ASN A 60 -7.41 -16.46 -4.21
N LYS A 61 -6.69 -15.80 -5.14
CA LYS A 61 -5.36 -16.19 -5.64
C LYS A 61 -4.22 -15.34 -5.07
N LEU A 62 -4.52 -14.39 -4.18
CA LEU A 62 -3.51 -13.63 -3.45
C LEU A 62 -2.61 -14.59 -2.67
N GLN A 63 -1.30 -14.44 -2.84
CA GLN A 63 -0.33 -15.19 -2.08
C GLN A 63 -0.23 -14.60 -0.66
N PRO A 64 0.04 -15.43 0.37
CA PRO A 64 0.15 -14.94 1.75
C PRO A 64 1.13 -13.77 1.89
N HIS A 65 2.26 -13.77 1.17
CA HIS A 65 3.24 -12.69 1.20
C HIS A 65 2.76 -11.35 0.58
N GLU A 66 1.69 -11.35 -0.21
CA GLU A 66 1.12 -10.13 -0.83
C GLU A 66 0.20 -9.35 0.12
N PHE A 67 -0.22 -9.93 1.25
CA PHE A 67 -1.07 -9.28 2.27
C PHE A 67 -0.65 -9.57 3.73
N THR A 68 0.29 -10.50 3.96
CA THR A 68 0.80 -10.89 5.29
C THR A 68 2.24 -10.36 5.47
N GLY A 69 2.40 -9.05 5.37
CA GLY A 69 3.70 -8.37 5.52
C GLY A 69 3.59 -6.88 5.85
N GLY A 70 2.37 -6.37 6.04
CA GLY A 70 2.12 -4.97 6.32
C GLY A 70 2.42 -4.68 7.78
N SER A 71 3.28 -3.70 8.06
CA SER A 71 3.74 -3.37 9.40
C SER A 71 2.65 -2.75 10.32
N PHE A 72 1.38 -2.69 9.90
CA PHE A 72 0.28 -2.11 10.68
C PHE A 72 -1.04 -2.84 10.42
N THR A 73 -1.68 -3.28 11.51
CA THR A 73 -3.11 -3.62 11.66
C THR A 73 -3.71 -2.73 12.73
#